data_AF-A0A5B1B9M7-F1
#
_entry.id   AF-A0A5B1B9M7-F1
#
_cell.length_a   1.000
_cell.length_b   1.000
_cell.length_c   1.000
_cell.angle_alpha   90.00
_cell.angle_beta   90.00
_cell.angle_gamma   90.00
#
_symmetry.space_group_name_H-M   'P 1'
#
loop_
_entity.id
_entity.type
_entity.pdbx_description
1 polymer ?
#
loop_
_entity_poly.entity_id
_entity_poly.type
_entity_poly.pdbx_seq_one_letter_code
_entity_poly.pdbx_strand_id
1 'polypeptide(L)'
;MKNIFFLCLFLLIMVSCKKDPKTDKLEVVEEIVDSTDVVAEEIVAEEPVAKKKKKPVAKKKPKDKKIAVPPGAPTFNSRAARKYIRDYEAYIANYKKAVKAKDMDSFLELNEASSSLTKQYRSLISTLSGEEIKKMSKYIQAKSKQIEELSKQM
;
A
#
# COMPACT_ATOMS: atom_id res chain seq x y z
N MET A 1 7.66 28.60 -31.10
CA MET A 1 6.43 28.06 -30.50
C MET A 1 6.76 27.54 -29.12
N LYS A 2 6.67 28.43 -28.15
CA LYS A 2 6.88 28.25 -26.71
C LYS A 2 5.58 28.77 -26.08
N ASN A 3 5.07 28.09 -25.06
CA ASN A 3 3.99 28.52 -24.16
C ASN A 3 2.55 28.16 -24.59
N ILE A 4 2.18 26.88 -24.55
CA ILE A 4 0.77 26.46 -24.61
C ILE A 4 0.32 25.51 -23.49
N PHE A 5 1.20 25.21 -22.52
CA PHE A 5 0.89 24.27 -21.42
C PHE A 5 0.65 24.94 -20.06
N PHE A 6 0.26 26.22 -20.03
CA PHE A 6 0.06 27.01 -18.80
C PHE A 6 -1.36 27.59 -18.67
N LEU A 7 -2.38 26.90 -19.19
CA LEU A 7 -3.76 27.41 -19.26
C LEU A 7 -4.83 26.42 -18.73
N CYS A 8 -4.53 25.63 -17.70
CA CYS A 8 -5.53 24.75 -17.06
C CYS A 8 -5.58 24.84 -15.52
N LEU A 9 -5.02 25.89 -14.90
CA LEU A 9 -4.90 25.99 -13.43
C LEU A 9 -5.66 27.18 -12.78
N PHE A 10 -6.75 27.68 -13.36
CA PHE A 10 -7.41 28.88 -12.81
C PHE A 10 -8.96 28.92 -12.85
N LEU A 11 -9.66 27.79 -12.64
CA LEU A 11 -11.12 27.75 -12.81
C LEU A 11 -11.92 27.02 -11.71
N LEU A 12 -11.56 27.16 -10.44
CA LEU A 12 -12.41 26.73 -9.32
C LEU A 12 -12.36 27.68 -8.11
N ILE A 13 -12.72 28.94 -8.30
CA ILE A 13 -13.08 29.84 -7.19
C ILE A 13 -14.36 30.60 -7.57
N MET A 14 -15.31 30.63 -6.64
CA MET A 14 -16.54 31.45 -6.58
C MET A 14 -17.87 30.81 -7.06
N VAL A 15 -18.50 30.02 -6.18
CA VAL A 15 -19.94 30.19 -5.89
C VAL A 15 -20.12 30.16 -4.37
N SER A 16 -20.22 31.34 -3.77
CA SER A 16 -20.78 31.54 -2.44
C SER A 16 -21.73 32.74 -2.47
N CYS A 17 -22.81 32.62 -1.70
CA CYS A 17 -23.81 33.63 -1.32
C CYS A 17 -25.02 33.82 -2.26
N LYS A 18 -26.13 33.16 -1.89
CA LYS A 18 -27.39 33.89 -1.66
C LYS A 18 -28.16 33.28 -0.48
N LYS A 19 -28.47 34.15 0.48
CA LYS A 19 -29.22 33.91 1.72
C LYS A 19 -30.68 33.55 1.45
N ASP A 20 -31.23 32.92 2.47
CA ASP A 20 -32.47 32.16 2.66
C ASP A 20 -33.80 32.82 2.27
N PRO A 21 -34.83 31.99 2.09
CA PRO A 21 -36.15 32.23 2.69
C PRO A 21 -36.56 31.13 3.69
N LYS A 22 -37.04 31.57 4.87
CA LYS A 22 -37.86 30.80 5.85
C LYS A 22 -39.12 30.26 5.12
N THR A 23 -39.78 29.13 5.42
CA THR A 23 -40.35 28.67 6.71
C THR A 23 -40.96 27.26 6.54
N ASP A 24 -40.96 26.47 7.63
CA ASP A 24 -41.89 25.39 8.04
C ASP A 24 -42.36 24.27 7.08
N LYS A 25 -41.88 23.04 7.37
CA LYS A 25 -42.69 21.81 7.52
C LYS A 25 -41.80 20.64 7.97
N LEU A 26 -41.65 20.50 9.30
CA LEU A 26 -41.22 19.27 9.96
C LEU A 26 -42.48 18.41 10.18
N GLU A 27 -42.71 17.41 9.33
CA GLU A 27 -43.47 16.23 9.73
C GLU A 27 -42.46 15.17 10.17
N VAL A 28 -42.20 15.18 11.47
CA VAL A 28 -41.68 14.04 12.23
C VAL A 28 -42.85 13.09 12.39
N VAL A 29 -42.82 11.94 11.70
CA VAL A 29 -43.60 10.78 12.12
C VAL A 29 -42.68 9.96 13.00
N GLU A 30 -42.98 10.04 14.30
CA GLU A 30 -42.64 9.03 15.29
C GLU A 30 -43.16 7.67 14.83
N GLU A 31 -42.33 6.65 14.93
CA GLU A 31 -42.77 5.41 15.57
C GLU A 31 -41.61 4.88 16.43
N ILE A 32 -41.65 5.29 17.70
CA ILE A 32 -41.08 4.60 18.86
C ILE A 32 -41.88 3.29 18.98
N VAL A 33 -41.30 2.14 19.34
CA VAL A 33 -41.46 1.61 20.70
C VAL A 33 -40.40 0.53 20.97
N ASP A 34 -39.53 0.95 21.88
CA ASP A 34 -38.72 0.19 22.80
C ASP A 34 -39.61 -0.74 23.67
N SER A 35 -39.22 -2.00 23.83
CA SER A 35 -39.71 -2.82 24.95
C SER A 35 -38.61 -3.78 25.36
N THR A 36 -37.89 -3.28 26.36
CA THR A 36 -36.95 -3.99 27.20
C THR A 36 -37.73 -4.80 28.26
N ASP A 37 -37.18 -5.97 28.59
CA ASP A 37 -37.08 -6.58 29.92
C ASP A 37 -37.91 -7.81 30.36
N VAL A 38 -37.23 -8.58 31.21
CA VAL A 38 -37.65 -9.66 32.14
C VAL A 38 -37.42 -11.14 31.72
N VAL A 39 -36.19 -11.59 31.95
CA VAL A 39 -35.77 -12.62 32.95
C VAL A 39 -36.61 -13.91 33.09
N ALA A 40 -36.00 -15.08 32.84
CA ALA A 40 -35.81 -16.18 33.83
C ALA A 40 -35.16 -17.44 33.21
N GLU A 41 -34.05 -17.87 33.84
CA GLU A 41 -33.50 -19.23 34.00
C GLU A 41 -33.67 -20.29 32.89
N GLU A 42 -32.54 -20.70 32.29
CA GLU A 42 -32.09 -22.09 32.48
C GLU A 42 -30.56 -22.17 32.42
N ILE A 43 -30.01 -22.73 33.49
CA ILE A 43 -28.61 -23.04 33.76
C ILE A 43 -28.30 -24.41 33.09
N VAL A 44 -27.01 -24.79 33.01
CA VAL A 44 -26.45 -26.12 32.64
C VAL A 44 -26.00 -26.19 31.16
N ALA A 45 -24.74 -26.39 30.78
CA ALA A 45 -23.54 -26.88 31.48
C ALA A 45 -22.25 -26.28 30.87
N GLU A 46 -21.26 -26.09 31.74
CA GLU A 46 -19.85 -25.98 31.42
C GLU A 46 -19.35 -27.21 30.63
N GLU A 47 -18.45 -27.00 29.65
CA GLU A 47 -17.10 -27.57 29.76
C GLU A 47 -16.06 -26.77 28.94
N PRO A 48 -14.81 -26.65 29.43
CA PRO A 48 -13.85 -25.65 29.00
C PRO A 48 -12.93 -26.17 27.88
N VAL A 49 -12.98 -25.55 26.69
CA VAL A 49 -11.92 -25.78 25.69
C VAL A 49 -10.66 -25.02 26.09
N ALA A 50 -9.86 -25.73 26.89
CA ALA A 50 -8.46 -25.57 27.21
C ALA A 50 -7.73 -24.40 26.51
N LYS A 51 -7.43 -23.37 27.30
CA LYS A 51 -6.34 -22.42 27.08
C LYS A 51 -5.03 -23.19 26.89
N LYS A 52 -4.67 -23.54 25.65
CA LYS A 52 -3.31 -23.92 25.28
C LYS A 52 -2.41 -22.72 25.53
N LYS A 53 -1.74 -22.73 26.70
CA LYS A 53 -0.54 -21.95 27.01
C LYS A 53 0.44 -22.14 25.84
N LYS A 54 0.45 -21.20 24.89
CA LYS A 54 1.56 -21.07 23.95
C LYS A 54 2.78 -20.68 24.77
N LYS A 55 3.73 -21.61 24.86
CA LYS A 55 5.08 -21.43 25.38
C LYS A 55 5.62 -20.05 24.96
N PRO A 56 6.38 -19.35 25.82
CA PRO A 56 7.10 -18.16 25.40
C PRO A 56 8.01 -18.57 24.24
N VAL A 57 7.65 -18.12 23.04
CA VAL A 57 8.52 -18.22 21.87
C VAL A 57 9.70 -17.33 22.23
N ALA A 58 10.79 -17.97 22.65
CA ALA A 58 12.07 -17.32 22.82
C ALA A 58 12.29 -16.47 21.58
N LYS A 59 12.35 -15.14 21.78
CA LYS A 59 12.73 -14.17 20.75
C LYS A 59 14.13 -14.56 20.30
N LYS A 60 14.21 -15.46 19.30
CA LYS A 60 15.41 -15.66 18.49
C LYS A 60 15.69 -14.28 17.92
N LYS A 61 16.74 -13.62 18.43
CA LYS A 61 17.36 -12.48 17.78
C LYS A 61 17.41 -12.82 16.29
N PRO A 62 16.86 -11.98 15.39
CA PRO A 62 16.92 -12.28 13.97
C PRO A 62 18.40 -12.43 13.63
N LYS A 63 18.84 -13.67 13.38
CA LYS A 63 20.14 -13.91 12.77
C LYS A 63 20.15 -13.03 11.55
N ASP A 64 21.15 -12.16 11.42
CA ASP A 64 21.38 -11.33 10.24
C ASP A 64 21.56 -12.26 9.03
N LYS A 65 20.45 -12.75 8.48
CA LYS A 65 20.41 -13.36 7.17
C LYS A 65 20.79 -12.21 6.24
N LYS A 66 22.02 -12.22 5.75
CA LYS A 66 22.47 -11.32 4.69
C LYS A 66 21.41 -11.36 3.61
N ILE A 67 20.77 -10.22 3.36
CA ILE A 67 19.83 -10.08 2.27
C ILE A 67 20.67 -10.12 1.00
N ALA A 68 20.60 -11.25 0.28
CA ALA A 68 21.24 -11.39 -1.01
C ALA A 68 20.55 -10.44 -2.00
N VAL A 69 21.35 -9.61 -2.65
CA VAL A 69 20.93 -8.69 -3.69
C VAL A 69 21.42 -9.26 -5.03
N PRO A 70 20.60 -9.26 -6.09
CA PRO A 70 21.01 -9.77 -7.41
C PRO A 70 22.28 -9.09 -7.96
N PRO A 71 23.08 -9.79 -8.78
CA PRO A 71 24.27 -9.22 -9.40
C PRO A 71 23.91 -8.02 -10.31
N GLY A 72 24.74 -6.97 -10.28
CA GLY A 72 24.53 -5.75 -11.06
C GLY A 72 23.71 -4.67 -10.34
N ALA A 73 23.15 -4.95 -9.16
CA ALA A 73 22.48 -3.95 -8.35
C ALA A 73 23.46 -3.19 -7.42
N PRO A 74 23.15 -1.93 -7.06
CA PRO A 74 24.00 -1.13 -6.20
C PRO A 74 24.09 -1.70 -4.79
N THR A 75 25.26 -1.59 -4.18
CA THR A 75 25.46 -1.90 -2.76
C THR A 75 24.97 -0.75 -1.88
N PHE A 76 24.22 -1.12 -0.83
CA PHE A 76 23.73 -0.21 0.21
C PHE A 76 24.10 -0.72 1.60
N ASN A 77 24.35 0.22 2.51
CA ASN A 77 24.65 -0.10 3.90
C ASN A 77 23.38 -0.46 4.68
N SER A 78 22.27 0.23 4.37
CA SER A 78 20.96 -0.02 4.96
C SER A 78 20.40 -1.40 4.58
N ARG A 79 20.00 -2.16 5.61
CA ARG A 79 19.27 -3.43 5.41
C ARG A 79 17.93 -3.20 4.71
N ALA A 80 17.25 -2.09 5.00
CA ALA A 80 16.00 -1.73 4.35
C ALA A 80 16.19 -1.45 2.85
N ALA A 81 17.28 -0.76 2.48
CA ALA A 81 17.63 -0.54 1.07
C ALA A 81 17.93 -1.84 0.33
N ARG A 82 18.72 -2.74 0.92
CA ARG A 82 19.00 -4.06 0.32
C ARG A 82 17.71 -4.88 0.14
N LYS A 83 16.80 -4.84 1.12
CA LYS A 83 15.48 -5.49 1.01
C LYS A 83 14.67 -4.91 -0.16
N TYR A 84 14.59 -3.59 -0.23
CA TYR A 84 13.88 -2.89 -1.29
C TYR A 84 14.39 -3.28 -2.68
N ILE A 85 15.71 -3.25 -2.91
CA ILE A 85 16.32 -3.61 -4.19
C ILE A 85 15.99 -5.06 -4.58
N ARG A 86 16.09 -5.99 -3.63
CA ARG A 86 15.75 -7.40 -3.86
C ARG A 86 14.29 -7.56 -4.28
N ASP A 87 13.38 -6.91 -3.55
CA ASP A 87 11.94 -7.01 -3.82
C ASP A 87 11.59 -6.34 -5.16
N TYR A 88 12.27 -5.24 -5.50
CA TYR A 88 12.10 -4.54 -6.76
C TYR A 88 12.61 -5.36 -7.97
N GLU A 89 13.74 -6.06 -7.82
CA GLU A 89 14.22 -6.99 -8.86
C GLU A 89 13.29 -8.19 -9.04
N ALA A 90 12.72 -8.71 -7.94
CA ALA A 90 11.72 -9.77 -8.01
C ALA A 90 10.46 -9.29 -8.75
N TYR A 91 10.01 -8.06 -8.49
CA TYR A 91 8.90 -7.44 -9.21
C TYR A 91 9.18 -7.36 -10.72
N ILE A 92 10.36 -6.91 -11.14
CA ILE A 92 10.73 -6.83 -12.57
C ILE A 92 10.79 -8.22 -13.21
N ALA A 93 11.32 -9.21 -12.49
CA ALA A 93 11.37 -10.57 -12.97
C ALA A 93 9.96 -11.15 -13.18
N ASN A 94 9.05 -10.91 -12.24
CA ASN A 94 7.64 -11.32 -12.35
C ASN A 94 6.91 -10.55 -13.46
N TYR A 95 7.15 -9.25 -13.58
CA TYR A 95 6.63 -8.43 -14.68
C TYR A 95 7.05 -9.00 -16.04
N LYS A 96 8.34 -9.31 -16.22
CA LYS A 96 8.84 -9.93 -17.45
C LYS A 96 8.19 -11.28 -17.73
N LYS A 97 7.91 -12.09 -16.71
CA LYS A 97 7.20 -13.37 -16.87
C LYS A 97 5.75 -13.16 -17.30
N ALA A 98 5.04 -12.25 -16.63
CA ALA A 98 3.65 -11.91 -16.94
C ALA A 98 3.48 -11.43 -18.39
N VAL A 99 4.36 -10.53 -18.86
CA VAL A 99 4.39 -10.07 -20.25
C VAL A 99 4.58 -11.23 -21.23
N LYS A 100 5.56 -12.10 -20.98
CA LYS A 100 5.86 -13.25 -21.85
C LYS A 100 4.73 -14.28 -21.89
N ALA A 101 4.08 -14.50 -20.76
CA ALA A 101 2.97 -15.44 -20.63
C ALA A 101 1.62 -14.84 -21.07
N LYS A 102 1.55 -13.52 -21.28
CA LYS A 102 0.29 -12.76 -21.46
C LYS A 102 -0.72 -13.05 -20.35
N ASP A 103 -0.21 -13.19 -19.12
CA ASP A 103 -0.99 -13.58 -17.95
C ASP A 103 -1.54 -12.34 -17.22
N MET A 104 -2.82 -12.07 -17.42
CA MET A 104 -3.53 -10.94 -16.80
C MET A 104 -3.68 -11.09 -15.29
N ASP A 105 -3.77 -12.32 -14.76
CA ASP A 105 -3.88 -12.56 -13.32
C ASP A 105 -2.55 -12.22 -12.62
N SER A 106 -1.43 -12.59 -13.24
CA SER A 106 -0.10 -12.15 -12.80
C SER A 106 0.02 -10.62 -12.75
N PHE A 107 -0.64 -9.87 -13.63
CA PHE A 107 -0.64 -8.40 -13.57
C PHE A 107 -1.44 -7.83 -12.39
N LEU A 108 -2.49 -8.53 -11.94
CA LEU A 108 -3.22 -8.15 -10.73
C LEU A 108 -2.33 -8.30 -9.49
N GLU A 109 -1.59 -9.42 -9.36
CA GLU A 109 -0.63 -9.62 -8.27
C GLU A 109 0.50 -8.58 -8.31
N LEU A 110 0.94 -8.20 -9.51
CA LEU A 110 1.96 -7.15 -9.70
C LEU A 110 1.47 -5.78 -9.20
N ASN A 111 0.17 -5.49 -9.22
CA ASN A 111 -0.38 -4.25 -8.67
C ASN A 111 -0.17 -4.15 -7.16
N GLU A 112 -0.41 -5.24 -6.42
CA GLU A 112 -0.15 -5.30 -4.98
C GLU A 112 1.35 -5.17 -4.68
N ALA A 113 2.20 -5.86 -5.44
CA ALA A 113 3.64 -5.75 -5.31
C ALA A 113 4.14 -4.32 -5.58
N SER A 114 3.61 -3.65 -6.60
CA SER A 114 3.86 -2.24 -6.93
C SER A 114 3.50 -1.30 -5.76
N SER A 115 2.31 -1.48 -5.18
CA SER A 115 1.85 -0.71 -4.02
C SER A 115 2.76 -0.91 -2.80
N SER A 116 3.13 -2.17 -2.53
CA SER A 116 4.07 -2.52 -1.46
C SER A 116 5.44 -1.87 -1.66
N LEU A 117 5.98 -1.91 -2.88
CA LEU A 117 7.24 -1.26 -3.22
C LEU A 117 7.18 0.25 -3.02
N THR A 118 6.09 0.90 -3.42
CA THR A 118 5.88 2.35 -3.22
C THR A 118 5.89 2.71 -1.74
N LYS A 119 5.20 1.93 -0.90
CA LYS A 119 5.20 2.12 0.57
C LYS A 119 6.61 1.94 1.14
N GLN A 120 7.31 0.87 0.74
CA GLN A 120 8.69 0.62 1.17
C GLN A 120 9.62 1.76 0.77
N TYR A 121 9.51 2.26 -0.46
CA TYR A 121 10.33 3.36 -0.97
C TYR A 121 10.10 4.65 -0.19
N ARG A 122 8.83 5.01 0.08
CA ARG A 122 8.48 6.20 0.88
C ARG A 122 9.08 6.16 2.28
N SER A 123 9.00 5.02 2.95
CA SER A 123 9.62 4.85 4.27
C SER A 123 11.14 4.79 4.20
N LEU A 124 11.71 4.30 3.10
CA LEU A 124 13.15 4.18 2.93
C LEU A 124 13.82 5.52 2.65
N ILE A 125 13.24 6.35 1.79
CA ILE A 125 13.92 7.54 1.25
C ILE A 125 14.24 8.57 2.32
N SER A 126 13.42 8.66 3.37
CA SER A 126 13.66 9.54 4.53
C SER A 126 14.79 9.06 5.44
N THR A 127 15.26 7.82 5.28
CA THR A 127 16.30 7.20 6.11
C THR A 127 17.65 7.12 5.40
N LEU A 128 17.70 7.41 4.10
CA LEU A 128 18.92 7.32 3.30
C LEU A 128 19.68 8.64 3.27
N SER A 129 20.99 8.54 3.17
CA SER A 129 21.85 9.70 2.89
C SER A 129 21.60 10.24 1.48
N GLY A 130 21.94 11.52 1.23
CA GLY A 130 21.76 12.13 -0.10
C GLY A 130 22.47 11.38 -1.24
N GLU A 131 23.64 10.79 -0.97
CA GLU A 131 24.35 9.95 -1.95
C GLU A 131 23.64 8.62 -2.20
N GLU A 132 23.14 7.95 -1.16
CA GLU A 132 22.37 6.73 -1.31
C GLU A 132 21.04 6.96 -2.02
N ILE A 133 20.39 8.11 -1.78
CA ILE A 133 19.20 8.55 -2.51
C ILE A 133 19.51 8.68 -4.01
N LYS A 134 20.61 9.36 -4.38
CA LYS A 134 21.03 9.49 -5.79
C LYS A 134 21.30 8.13 -6.44
N LYS A 135 22.02 7.25 -5.73
CA LYS A 135 22.31 5.88 -6.18
C LYS A 135 21.03 5.06 -6.41
N MET A 136 20.11 5.11 -5.44
CA MET A 136 18.80 4.46 -5.51
C MET A 136 17.97 4.99 -6.68
N SER A 137 17.86 6.32 -6.81
CA SER A 137 17.11 6.97 -7.88
C SER A 137 17.62 6.59 -9.26
N LYS A 138 18.94 6.68 -9.50
CA LYS A 138 19.56 6.27 -10.77
C LYS A 138 19.26 4.82 -11.12
N TYR A 139 19.31 3.94 -10.12
CA TYR A 139 19.04 2.53 -10.31
C TYR A 139 17.57 2.25 -10.65
N ILE A 140 16.63 2.81 -9.87
CA ILE A 140 15.19 2.69 -10.15
C ILE A 140 14.89 3.25 -11.53
N GLN A 141 15.43 4.40 -11.91
CA GLN A 141 15.21 4.99 -13.22
C GLN A 141 15.69 4.07 -14.36
N ALA A 142 16.86 3.47 -14.23
CA ALA A 142 17.38 2.53 -15.24
C ALA A 142 16.46 1.31 -15.40
N LYS A 143 15.94 0.78 -14.29
CA LYS A 143 15.03 -0.36 -14.26
C LYS A 143 13.60 -0.01 -14.70
N SER A 144 13.12 1.19 -14.43
CA SER A 144 11.84 1.69 -14.94
C SER A 144 11.83 1.72 -16.46
N LYS A 145 12.95 2.13 -17.10
CA LYS A 145 13.08 2.03 -18.57
C LYS A 145 12.99 0.59 -19.07
N GLN A 146 13.53 -0.37 -18.31
CA GLN A 146 13.40 -1.79 -18.63
C GLN A 146 11.94 -2.27 -18.54
N ILE A 147 11.20 -1.85 -17.51
CA ILE A 147 9.77 -2.15 -17.37
C ILE A 147 8.98 -1.52 -18.52
N GLU A 148 9.26 -0.26 -18.86
CA GLU A 148 8.63 0.44 -19.98
C GLU A 148 8.83 -0.31 -21.30
N GLU A 149 10.04 -0.78 -21.57
CA GLU A 149 10.31 -1.58 -22.77
C GLU A 149 9.59 -2.93 -22.77
N LEU A 150 9.49 -3.60 -21.61
CA LEU A 150 8.69 -4.81 -21.47
C LEU A 150 7.19 -4.52 -21.67
N SER A 151 6.70 -3.37 -21.22
CA SER A 151 5.28 -3.00 -21.33
C SER A 151 4.82 -2.81 -22.77
N LYS A 152 5.72 -2.39 -23.66
CA LYS A 152 5.44 -2.28 -25.11
C LYS A 152 5.27 -3.63 -25.81
N GLN A 153 5.64 -4.73 -25.14
CA GLN A 153 5.53 -6.10 -25.68
C GLN A 153 4.23 -6.79 -25.25
N MET A 154 3.44 -6.17 -24.36
CA MET A 154 2.07 -6.62 -24.07
C MET A 154 1.15 -6.33 -25.24
#